data_AF-A0A1G4ILP6-F1
#
_entry.id   AF-A0A1G4ILP6-F1
#
_cell.length_a   1.000
_cell.length_b   1.000
_cell.length_c   1.000
_cell.angle_alpha   90.00
_cell.angle_beta   90.00
_cell.angle_gamma   90.00
#
_symmetry.space_group_name_H-M   'P 1'
#
loop_
_entity.id
_entity.type
_entity.pdbx_description
1 polymer ?
#
loop_
_entity_poly.entity_id
_entity_poly.type
_entity_poly.pdbx_seq_one_letter_code
_entity_poly.pdbx_strand_id
1 'polypeptide(L)'
;MSLNRTQREKFVSTHISHKYNLLHILPGIEQTQLAGLYLKSFYNGVKRNRLHLPEPLINGTKFCEKCGLVHIAGVNLEMEIVEKSAENNENKSRILQYRCKSCGEVKEFQCENSKSAEREAQNATSGFVAKWPSATDAASHTTTNSKVKKLPSAKERAKKRKMSSLLSMLNKKKEANSTKKSLSLSLEDFLQKN
;
A
#
# COMPACT_ATOMS: atom_id res chain seq x y z
N MET A 1 -17.33 -22.11 -25.05
CA MET A 1 -17.46 -22.37 -23.59
C MET A 1 -17.08 -21.10 -22.83
N SER A 2 -18.01 -20.54 -22.05
CA SER A 2 -17.77 -19.33 -21.26
C SER A 2 -17.13 -19.70 -19.93
N LEU A 3 -15.94 -19.16 -19.63
CA LEU A 3 -15.28 -19.32 -18.34
C LEU A 3 -16.05 -18.57 -17.25
N ASN A 4 -16.14 -19.16 -16.05
CA ASN A 4 -16.73 -18.49 -14.90
C ASN A 4 -15.91 -17.23 -14.56
N ARG A 5 -16.57 -16.15 -14.08
CA ARG A 5 -15.92 -14.87 -13.80
C ARG A 5 -14.72 -15.02 -12.86
N THR A 6 -14.87 -15.80 -11.80
CA THR A 6 -13.81 -16.07 -10.82
C THR A 6 -12.63 -16.83 -11.43
N GLN A 7 -12.90 -17.77 -12.35
CA GLN A 7 -11.85 -18.49 -13.09
C GLN A 7 -11.12 -17.56 -14.06
N ARG A 8 -11.85 -16.63 -14.70
CA ARG A 8 -11.27 -15.61 -15.57
C ARG A 8 -10.36 -14.65 -14.81
N GLU A 9 -10.79 -14.15 -13.65
CA GLU A 9 -9.98 -13.27 -12.81
C GLU A 9 -8.70 -13.98 -12.33
N LYS A 10 -8.82 -15.23 -11.86
CA LYS A 10 -7.66 -16.06 -11.51
C LYS A 10 -6.72 -16.23 -12.70
N PHE A 11 -7.25 -16.61 -13.87
CA PHE A 11 -6.45 -16.77 -15.09
C PHE A 11 -5.71 -15.48 -15.45
N VAL A 12 -6.39 -14.33 -15.42
CA VAL A 12 -5.76 -13.02 -15.69
C VAL A 12 -4.62 -12.76 -14.70
N SER A 13 -4.84 -12.97 -13.40
CA SER A 13 -3.80 -12.76 -12.39
C SER A 13 -2.56 -13.64 -12.61
N THR A 14 -2.76 -14.94 -12.84
CA THR A 14 -1.67 -15.90 -13.09
C THR A 14 -0.94 -15.57 -14.39
N HIS A 15 -1.68 -15.24 -15.45
CA HIS A 15 -1.11 -14.93 -16.75
C HIS A 15 -0.28 -13.63 -16.74
N ILE A 16 -0.76 -12.58 -16.05
CA ILE A 16 0.00 -11.33 -15.90
C ILE A 16 1.22 -11.55 -15.01
N SER A 17 1.10 -12.30 -13.91
CA SER A 17 2.22 -12.66 -13.05
C SER A 17 3.29 -13.46 -13.81
N HIS A 18 2.89 -14.44 -14.61
CA HIS A 18 3.79 -15.22 -15.44
C HIS A 18 4.58 -14.34 -16.42
N LYS A 19 3.89 -13.46 -17.15
CA LYS A 19 4.55 -12.50 -18.06
C LYS A 19 5.54 -11.59 -17.35
N TYR A 20 5.19 -11.15 -16.14
CA TYR A 20 6.06 -10.33 -15.32
C TYR A 20 7.30 -11.09 -14.85
N ASN A 21 7.14 -12.35 -14.43
CA ASN A 21 8.26 -13.19 -14.02
C ASN A 21 9.24 -13.43 -15.17
N LEU A 22 8.73 -13.67 -16.38
CA LEU A 22 9.57 -13.79 -17.58
C LEU A 22 10.48 -12.56 -17.77
N LEU A 23 9.96 -11.34 -17.57
CA LEU A 23 10.75 -10.12 -17.69
C LEU A 23 11.94 -10.06 -16.73
N HIS A 24 11.83 -10.67 -15.54
CA HIS A 24 12.89 -10.63 -14.52
C HIS A 24 13.95 -11.69 -14.70
N ILE A 25 13.68 -12.72 -15.51
CA ILE A 25 14.65 -13.77 -15.83
C ILE A 25 15.58 -13.31 -16.97
N LEU A 26 15.07 -12.47 -17.88
CA LEU A 26 15.80 -12.02 -19.08
C LEU A 26 17.17 -11.36 -18.83
N PRO A 27 17.37 -10.54 -17.77
CA PRO A 27 18.69 -10.01 -17.46
C PRO A 27 19.77 -11.09 -17.27
N GLY A 28 19.41 -12.30 -16.85
CA GLY A 28 20.34 -13.41 -16.68
C GLY A 28 20.63 -14.21 -17.96
N ILE A 29 19.88 -13.99 -19.04
CA ILE A 29 20.02 -14.72 -20.31
C ILE A 29 20.84 -13.91 -21.34
N GLU A 30 21.22 -12.66 -21.01
CA GLU A 30 21.98 -11.71 -21.86
C GLU A 30 21.34 -11.37 -23.22
N GLN A 31 20.19 -11.97 -23.55
CA GLN A 31 19.44 -11.71 -24.77
C GLN A 31 18.52 -10.50 -24.61
N THR A 32 19.08 -9.32 -24.84
CA THR A 32 18.40 -8.02 -24.71
C THR A 32 17.26 -7.82 -25.71
N GLN A 33 17.31 -8.48 -26.86
CA GLN A 33 16.30 -8.39 -27.93
C GLN A 33 14.92 -8.91 -27.49
N LEU A 34 14.91 -9.93 -26.63
CA LEU A 34 13.67 -10.52 -26.13
C LEU A 34 12.97 -9.63 -25.11
N ALA A 35 13.71 -8.80 -24.37
CA ALA A 35 13.18 -7.93 -23.33
C ALA A 35 12.11 -6.97 -23.85
N GLY A 36 12.35 -6.32 -24.99
CA GLY A 36 11.37 -5.45 -25.63
C GLY A 36 10.09 -6.20 -26.04
N LEU A 37 10.21 -7.42 -26.58
CA LEU A 37 9.07 -8.24 -27.00
C LEU A 37 8.20 -8.68 -25.81
N TYR A 38 8.83 -9.18 -24.76
CA TYR A 38 8.12 -9.58 -23.55
C TYR A 38 7.49 -8.38 -22.84
N LEU A 39 8.16 -7.23 -22.82
CA LEU A 39 7.65 -6.03 -22.15
C LEU A 39 6.42 -5.48 -22.89
N LYS A 40 6.48 -5.45 -24.22
CA LYS A 40 5.34 -5.13 -25.07
C LYS A 40 4.18 -6.11 -24.85
N SER A 41 4.47 -7.41 -24.75
CA SER A 41 3.45 -8.43 -24.46
C SER A 41 2.81 -8.26 -23.08
N PHE A 42 3.58 -7.83 -22.07
CA PHE A 42 3.09 -7.51 -20.73
C PHE A 42 2.16 -6.29 -20.76
N TYR A 43 2.59 -5.15 -21.30
CA TYR A 43 1.75 -3.95 -21.40
C TYR A 43 0.48 -4.17 -22.23
N ASN A 44 0.57 -4.94 -23.32
CA ASN A 44 -0.61 -5.33 -24.10
C ASN A 44 -1.59 -6.18 -23.27
N GLY A 45 -1.08 -7.08 -22.43
CA GLY A 45 -1.91 -7.89 -21.53
C GLY A 45 -2.63 -7.03 -20.49
N VAL A 46 -1.91 -6.09 -19.87
CA VAL A 46 -2.45 -5.13 -18.91
C VAL A 46 -3.51 -4.24 -19.55
N LYS A 47 -3.23 -3.67 -20.73
CA LYS A 47 -4.15 -2.80 -21.47
C LYS A 47 -5.44 -3.53 -21.87
N ARG A 48 -5.33 -4.78 -22.36
CA ARG A 48 -6.51 -5.60 -22.71
C ARG A 48 -7.41 -5.89 -21.51
N ASN A 49 -6.81 -6.08 -20.33
CA ASN A 49 -7.52 -6.37 -19.10
C ASN A 49 -7.90 -5.10 -18.30
N ARG A 50 -7.59 -3.90 -18.81
CA ARG A 50 -7.86 -2.60 -18.16
C ARG A 50 -7.33 -2.51 -16.73
N LEU A 51 -6.15 -3.08 -16.49
CA LEU A 51 -5.50 -3.04 -15.17
C LEU A 51 -4.70 -1.74 -15.02
N HIS A 52 -4.84 -1.08 -13.88
CA HIS A 52 -3.99 0.06 -13.52
C HIS A 52 -2.66 -0.46 -12.96
N LEU A 53 -1.55 -0.01 -13.53
CA LEU A 53 -0.21 -0.35 -13.04
C LEU A 53 0.28 0.70 -12.04
N PRO A 54 1.07 0.29 -11.05
CA PRO A 54 1.81 1.21 -10.20
C PRO A 54 2.74 2.14 -11.01
N GLU A 55 2.87 3.38 -10.54
CA GLU A 55 3.72 4.43 -11.12
C GLU A 55 5.15 3.97 -11.47
N PRO A 56 5.85 3.18 -10.64
CA PRO A 56 7.21 2.75 -10.95
C PRO A 56 7.33 1.93 -12.24
N LEU A 57 6.28 1.20 -12.61
CA LEU A 57 6.26 0.43 -13.86
C LEU A 57 5.99 1.32 -15.08
N ILE A 58 5.32 2.46 -14.89
CA ILE A 58 4.92 3.37 -15.98
C ILE A 58 6.01 4.41 -16.22
N ASN A 59 6.56 5.00 -15.15
CA ASN A 59 7.51 6.12 -15.18
C ASN A 59 8.91 5.72 -15.66
N GLY A 60 9.06 4.53 -16.25
CA GLY A 60 10.33 4.11 -16.83
C GLY A 60 11.47 3.93 -15.81
N THR A 61 11.16 3.91 -14.51
CA THR A 61 12.14 3.70 -13.43
C THR A 61 12.64 2.26 -13.44
N LYS A 62 11.71 1.30 -13.60
CA LYS A 62 12.03 -0.12 -13.55
C LYS A 62 12.50 -0.72 -14.87
N PHE A 63 12.01 -0.22 -15.99
CA PHE A 63 12.34 -0.74 -17.31
C PHE A 63 12.95 0.35 -18.20
N CYS A 64 13.92 -0.05 -19.00
CA CYS A 64 14.43 0.79 -20.06
C CYS A 64 13.36 0.99 -21.15
N GLU A 65 13.17 2.21 -21.63
CA GLU A 65 12.17 2.51 -22.68
C GLU A 65 12.61 1.99 -24.05
N LYS A 66 13.91 1.99 -24.33
CA LYS A 66 14.45 1.55 -25.62
C LYS A 66 14.57 0.03 -25.72
N CYS A 67 15.31 -0.60 -24.81
CA CYS A 67 15.57 -2.04 -24.88
C CYS A 67 14.56 -2.90 -24.09
N GLY A 68 13.78 -2.31 -23.19
CA GLY A 68 12.80 -3.04 -22.37
C GLY A 68 13.40 -3.90 -21.25
N LEU A 69 14.70 -3.80 -21.00
CA LEU A 69 15.37 -4.51 -19.90
C LEU A 69 14.95 -3.97 -18.54
N VAL A 70 14.94 -4.86 -17.55
CA VAL A 70 14.82 -4.49 -16.14
C VAL A 70 16.09 -3.76 -15.71
N HIS A 71 15.91 -2.58 -15.14
CA HIS A 71 16.97 -1.83 -14.49
C HIS A 71 17.32 -2.51 -13.16
N ILE A 72 18.54 -3.02 -13.07
CA ILE A 72 19.13 -3.59 -11.85
C ILE A 72 20.39 -2.79 -11.57
N ALA A 73 20.41 -2.08 -10.45
CA ALA A 73 21.55 -1.28 -10.01
C ALA A 73 22.79 -2.17 -9.88
N GLY A 74 23.93 -1.68 -10.39
CA GLY A 74 25.20 -2.42 -10.38
C GLY A 74 25.37 -3.43 -11.53
N VAL A 75 24.28 -3.98 -12.06
CA VAL A 75 24.32 -4.93 -13.20
C VAL A 75 24.16 -4.18 -14.51
N ASN A 76 22.93 -3.75 -14.82
CA ASN A 76 22.55 -3.16 -16.12
C ASN A 76 22.29 -1.65 -16.05
N LEU A 77 22.24 -1.09 -14.83
CA LEU A 77 21.96 0.31 -14.57
C LEU A 77 23.16 0.96 -13.86
N GLU A 78 23.59 2.09 -14.40
CA GLU A 78 24.44 3.07 -13.72
C GLU A 78 23.56 4.21 -13.22
N MET A 79 23.72 4.56 -11.95
CA MET A 79 22.97 5.62 -11.28
C MET A 79 23.96 6.66 -10.81
N GLU A 80 23.74 7.91 -11.22
CA GLU A 80 24.58 9.03 -10.83
C GLU A 80 23.72 10.23 -10.45
N ILE A 81 24.12 11.00 -9.44
CA ILE A 81 23.46 12.25 -9.08
C ILE A 81 24.29 13.36 -9.69
N VAL A 82 23.72 14.03 -10.70
CA VAL A 82 24.35 15.15 -11.39
C VAL A 82 23.74 16.45 -10.88
N GLU A 83 24.57 17.37 -10.41
CA GLU A 83 24.14 18.73 -10.06
C GLU A 83 24.19 19.59 -11.33
N LYS A 84 23.03 19.91 -11.91
CA LYS A 84 22.97 20.90 -13.01
C LYS A 84 22.77 22.28 -12.39
N SER A 85 23.75 23.16 -12.54
CA SER A 85 23.57 24.58 -12.28
C SER A 85 22.75 25.19 -13.42
N ALA A 86 21.49 25.55 -13.17
CA ALA A 86 20.78 26.44 -14.08
C ALA A 86 21.49 27.80 -14.08
N GLU A 87 21.66 28.42 -15.25
CA GLU A 87 22.41 29.67 -15.46
C GLU A 87 21.88 30.88 -14.66
N ASN A 88 20.76 30.75 -13.94
CA ASN A 88 20.24 31.71 -12.97
C ASN A 88 20.41 31.22 -11.51
N ASN A 89 21.66 31.13 -11.10
CA ASN A 89 22.30 31.37 -9.79
C ASN A 89 21.65 31.15 -8.38
N GLU A 90 20.47 30.57 -8.16
CA GLU A 90 20.08 30.25 -6.75
C GLU A 90 19.56 28.83 -6.47
N ASN A 91 19.16 28.08 -7.49
CA ASN A 91 18.63 26.73 -7.30
C ASN A 91 19.44 25.70 -8.09
N LYS A 92 20.50 25.16 -7.46
CA LYS A 92 21.12 23.91 -7.91
C LYS A 92 20.05 22.81 -7.81
N SER A 93 19.59 22.28 -8.94
CA SER A 93 18.71 21.13 -8.95
C SER A 93 19.58 19.86 -9.00
N ARG A 94 19.36 18.96 -8.04
CA ARG A 94 19.97 17.63 -8.05
C ARG A 94 19.13 16.76 -8.98
N ILE A 95 19.78 16.18 -9.99
CA ILE A 95 19.13 15.32 -10.96
C ILE A 95 19.71 13.92 -10.81
N LEU A 96 18.84 12.93 -10.60
CA LEU A 96 19.21 11.53 -10.59
C LEU A 96 19.18 11.01 -12.03
N GLN A 97 20.35 10.65 -12.54
CA GLN A 97 20.55 10.15 -13.89
C GLN A 97 20.67 8.62 -13.88
N TYR A 98 19.83 7.96 -14.68
CA TYR A 98 19.80 6.51 -14.90
C TYR A 98 20.35 6.23 -16.29
N ARG A 99 21.51 5.58 -16.38
CA ARG A 99 22.10 5.15 -17.65
C ARG A 99 22.01 3.63 -17.78
N CYS A 100 21.38 3.16 -18.86
CA CYS A 100 21.34 1.74 -19.20
C CYS A 100 22.65 1.32 -19.89
N LYS A 101 23.36 0.33 -19.35
CA LYS A 101 24.61 -0.17 -19.95
C LYS A 101 24.41 -0.87 -21.30
N SER A 102 23.24 -1.47 -21.52
CA SER A 102 22.99 -2.26 -22.73
C SER A 102 22.68 -1.43 -23.97
N CYS A 103 22.03 -0.27 -23.82
CA CYS A 103 21.65 0.58 -24.95
C CYS A 103 22.10 2.05 -24.83
N GLY A 104 22.76 2.43 -23.73
CA GLY A 104 23.24 3.79 -23.48
C GLY A 104 22.15 4.80 -23.14
N GLU A 105 20.89 4.38 -22.99
CA GLU A 105 19.79 5.32 -22.76
C GLU A 105 19.89 5.96 -21.39
N VAL A 106 19.72 7.27 -21.35
CA VAL A 106 19.77 8.09 -20.15
C VAL A 106 18.38 8.60 -19.80
N LYS A 107 17.94 8.38 -18.56
CA LYS A 107 16.75 9.02 -17.99
C LYS A 107 17.14 9.90 -16.82
N GLU A 108 16.51 11.06 -16.73
CA GLU A 108 16.75 12.04 -15.69
C GLU A 108 15.50 12.16 -14.81
N PHE A 109 15.67 12.03 -13.50
CA PHE A 109 14.64 12.24 -12.50
C PHE A 109 15.02 13.45 -11.66
N GLN A 110 14.13 14.44 -11.56
CA GLN A 110 14.36 15.58 -10.68
C GLN A 110 14.24 15.11 -9.23
N CYS A 111 15.29 15.32 -8.43
CA CYS A 111 15.19 15.16 -6.99
C CYS A 111 14.68 16.47 -6.41
N GLU A 112 13.52 16.44 -5.76
CA GLU A 112 13.06 17.60 -5.00
C GLU A 112 14.11 17.97 -3.95
N ASN A 113 14.53 19.23 -3.96
CA ASN A 113 15.51 19.74 -3.03
C ASN A 113 14.91 19.69 -1.62
N SER A 114 15.52 18.88 -0.74
CA SER A 114 15.14 18.69 0.66
C SER A 114 15.06 19.98 1.52
N LYS A 115 15.46 21.13 0.97
CA LYS A 115 15.37 22.44 1.62
C LYS A 115 13.92 22.90 1.87
N SER A 116 12.94 22.42 1.12
CA SER A 116 11.51 22.71 1.37
C SER A 116 10.96 21.89 2.54
N ALA A 117 11.35 20.62 2.68
CA ALA A 117 10.93 19.75 3.78
C ALA A 117 11.49 20.21 5.14
N GLU A 118 12.71 20.75 5.18
CA GLU A 118 13.27 21.34 6.40
C GLU A 118 12.59 22.65 6.81
N ARG A 119 12.15 23.48 5.84
CA ARG A 119 11.39 24.71 6.14
C ARG A 119 9.99 24.43 6.69
N GLU A 120 9.32 23.38 6.21
CA GLU A 120 8.03 22.95 6.79
C GLU A 120 8.20 22.35 8.19
N ALA A 121 9.30 21.63 8.45
CA ALA A 121 9.62 21.13 9.78
C ALA A 121 9.96 22.27 10.78
N GLN A 122 10.59 23.35 10.33
CA GLN A 122 10.90 24.52 11.18
C GLN A 122 9.63 25.33 11.52
N ASN A 123 8.68 25.45 10.60
CA ASN A 123 7.40 26.14 10.85
C ASN A 123 6.45 25.36 11.77
N ALA A 124 6.66 24.07 11.99
CA ALA A 124 5.90 23.25 12.94
C ALA A 124 6.35 23.40 14.41
N THR A 125 7.40 24.19 14.68
CA THR A 125 7.89 24.48 16.05
C THR A 125 7.40 25.83 16.59
N SER A 126 6.24 26.32 16.15
CA SER A 126 5.53 27.32 16.95
C SER A 126 5.08 26.66 18.25
N GLY A 127 5.74 27.02 19.35
CA GLY A 127 5.64 26.34 20.64
C GLY A 127 4.19 26.13 21.08
N PHE A 128 3.82 24.86 21.24
CA PHE A 128 2.60 24.50 21.95
C PHE A 128 2.73 24.93 23.41
N VAL A 129 2.24 26.13 23.73
CA VAL A 129 2.09 26.59 25.11
C VAL A 129 0.82 25.98 25.67
N ALA A 130 0.95 24.84 26.35
CA ALA A 130 -0.14 24.27 27.11
C ALA A 130 -0.48 25.20 28.29
N LYS A 131 -1.55 25.98 28.18
CA LYS A 131 -2.13 26.66 29.34
C LYS A 131 -2.81 25.61 30.22
N TRP A 132 -2.12 25.20 31.28
CA TRP A 132 -2.73 24.41 32.34
C TRP A 132 -3.81 25.24 33.05
N PRO A 133 -5.03 24.73 33.24
CA PRO A 133 -6.04 25.45 34.00
C PRO A 133 -5.60 25.50 35.46
N SER A 134 -5.29 26.70 35.96
CA SER A 134 -5.07 26.94 37.39
C SER A 134 -6.37 26.73 38.16
N ALA A 135 -6.27 26.13 39.35
CA ALA A 135 -7.39 25.66 40.17
C ALA A 135 -8.29 26.77 40.78
N THR A 136 -8.34 27.96 40.19
CA THR A 136 -9.09 29.11 40.71
C THR A 136 -10.34 29.48 39.90
N ASP A 137 -10.57 28.87 38.72
CA ASP A 137 -11.79 29.11 37.93
C ASP A 137 -12.93 28.11 38.23
N ALA A 138 -12.82 27.41 39.37
CA ALA A 138 -13.87 26.54 39.90
C ALA A 138 -14.93 27.35 40.68
N ALA A 139 -15.47 28.43 40.11
CA ALA A 139 -16.59 29.15 40.72
C ALA A 139 -17.33 30.07 39.74
N SER A 140 -17.85 29.54 38.62
CA SER A 140 -19.01 30.17 37.97
C SER A 140 -19.62 29.27 36.89
N HIS A 141 -20.93 29.02 37.00
CA HIS A 141 -21.83 28.36 36.04
C HIS A 141 -21.87 26.81 35.98
N THR A 142 -22.50 26.24 37.02
CA THR A 142 -23.77 25.46 36.93
C THR A 142 -24.41 25.47 35.52
N THR A 143 -24.81 24.38 34.84
CA THR A 143 -25.59 23.16 35.20
C THR A 143 -25.72 22.37 33.88
N THR A 144 -25.42 21.08 33.74
CA THR A 144 -26.37 19.95 33.82
C THR A 144 -25.69 18.65 33.34
N ASN A 145 -26.05 17.52 33.96
CA ASN A 145 -25.77 16.13 33.56
C ASN A 145 -24.35 15.57 33.68
N SER A 146 -23.96 15.40 34.94
CA SER A 146 -23.05 14.39 35.46
C SER A 146 -23.40 12.94 35.04
N LYS A 147 -22.57 12.32 34.18
CA LYS A 147 -22.18 10.91 34.33
C LYS A 147 -20.93 10.59 33.49
N VAL A 148 -19.77 11.07 33.98
CA VAL A 148 -18.48 10.60 33.48
C VAL A 148 -18.33 9.13 33.86
N LYS A 149 -18.52 8.23 32.88
CA LYS A 149 -18.31 6.78 33.06
C LYS A 149 -16.84 6.56 33.43
N LYS A 150 -16.59 6.13 34.67
CA LYS A 150 -15.29 5.67 35.16
C LYS A 150 -14.67 4.73 34.13
N LEU A 151 -13.42 4.98 33.73
CA LEU A 151 -12.67 4.08 32.84
C LEU A 151 -12.64 2.67 33.44
N PRO A 152 -12.83 1.61 32.62
CA PRO A 152 -12.86 0.25 33.13
C PRO A 152 -11.51 -0.10 33.77
N SER A 153 -11.58 -0.56 35.02
CA SER A 153 -10.43 -1.00 35.81
C SER A 153 -9.58 -1.99 35.02
N ALA A 154 -8.27 -1.99 35.23
CA ALA A 154 -7.30 -2.86 34.53
C ALA A 154 -7.72 -4.34 34.54
N LYS A 155 -8.46 -4.77 35.57
CA LYS A 155 -9.05 -6.12 35.70
C LYS A 155 -10.11 -6.43 34.63
N GLU A 156 -10.91 -5.45 34.22
CA GLU A 156 -11.91 -5.59 33.14
C GLU A 156 -11.27 -5.62 31.76
N ARG A 157 -10.19 -4.86 31.53
CA ARG A 157 -9.41 -4.94 30.29
C ARG A 157 -8.75 -6.31 30.13
N ALA A 158 -8.22 -6.88 31.21
CA ALA A 158 -7.64 -8.22 31.20
C ALA A 158 -8.70 -9.30 30.88
N LYS A 159 -9.92 -9.20 31.45
CA LYS A 159 -11.01 -10.11 31.12
C LYS A 159 -11.46 -9.99 29.65
N LYS A 160 -11.54 -8.77 29.08
CA LYS A 160 -11.88 -8.58 27.66
C LYS A 160 -10.84 -9.20 26.72
N ARG A 161 -9.54 -9.14 27.08
CA ARG A 161 -8.47 -9.80 26.31
C ARG A 161 -8.53 -11.33 26.38
N LYS A 162 -9.05 -11.91 27.47
CA LYS A 162 -9.26 -13.38 27.57
C LYS A 162 -10.52 -13.88 26.83
N MET A 163 -11.46 -12.99 26.53
CA MET A 163 -12.70 -13.31 25.80
C MET A 163 -12.56 -13.31 24.27
N SER A 164 -11.42 -12.89 23.72
CA SER A 164 -11.17 -12.82 22.26
C SER A 164 -10.66 -14.14 21.65
N SER A 165 -10.62 -15.24 22.40
CA SER A 165 -10.35 -16.57 21.85
C SER A 165 -11.55 -17.05 21.02
N LEU A 166 -11.29 -17.61 19.83
CA LEU A 166 -12.31 -18.07 18.88
C LEU A 166 -13.34 -19.02 19.53
N LEU A 167 -12.93 -19.85 20.48
CA LEU A 167 -13.81 -20.74 21.24
C LEU A 167 -14.86 -19.97 22.08
N SER A 168 -14.49 -18.82 22.65
CA SER A 168 -15.41 -17.95 23.40
C SER A 168 -16.41 -17.24 22.48
N MET A 169 -15.98 -16.82 21.29
CA MET A 169 -16.90 -16.23 20.30
C MET A 169 -17.88 -17.26 19.73
N LEU A 170 -17.44 -18.51 19.53
CA LEU A 170 -18.31 -19.59 19.07
C LEU A 170 -19.34 -19.99 20.13
N ASN A 171 -18.95 -20.08 21.41
CA ASN A 171 -19.88 -20.40 22.49
C ASN A 171 -20.92 -19.28 22.70
N LYS A 172 -20.51 -18.01 22.65
CA LYS A 172 -21.47 -16.87 22.68
C LYS A 172 -22.40 -16.86 21.47
N LYS A 173 -21.94 -17.25 20.28
CA LYS A 173 -22.80 -17.38 19.09
C LYS A 173 -23.79 -18.53 19.24
N LYS A 174 -23.40 -19.65 19.85
CA LYS A 174 -24.30 -20.78 20.17
C LYS A 174 -25.37 -20.37 21.19
N GLU A 175 -25.00 -19.65 22.25
CA GLU A 175 -25.95 -19.12 23.26
C GLU A 175 -26.87 -18.03 22.72
N ALA A 176 -26.37 -17.15 21.83
CA ALA A 176 -27.20 -16.18 21.13
C ALA A 176 -28.16 -16.83 20.12
N ASN A 177 -27.80 -17.99 19.58
CA ASN A 177 -28.68 -18.77 18.72
C ASN A 177 -29.71 -19.59 19.52
N SER A 178 -29.41 -20.04 20.74
CA SER A 178 -30.38 -20.75 21.58
C SER A 178 -31.45 -19.82 22.17
N THR A 179 -31.13 -18.56 22.43
CA THR A 179 -32.09 -17.55 22.92
C THR A 179 -32.99 -16.98 21.81
N LYS A 180 -32.62 -17.16 20.53
CA LYS A 180 -33.46 -16.83 19.37
C LYS A 180 -34.32 -17.99 18.86
N LYS A 181 -34.30 -19.16 19.52
CA LYS A 181 -35.02 -20.38 19.12
C LYS A 181 -36.53 -20.38 19.38
N SER A 182 -37.19 -19.23 19.59
CA SER A 182 -38.66 -19.23 19.64
C SER A 182 -39.33 -19.05 18.28
N LEU A 183 -38.65 -18.67 17.19
CA LEU A 183 -39.34 -18.23 15.97
C LEU A 183 -38.64 -18.47 14.61
N SER A 184 -37.73 -19.45 14.46
CA SER A 184 -37.25 -19.81 13.10
C SER A 184 -36.87 -21.28 12.97
N LEU A 185 -37.65 -22.02 12.18
CA LEU A 185 -37.40 -23.40 11.76
C LEU A 185 -36.01 -23.54 11.11
N SER A 186 -35.16 -24.39 11.69
CA SER A 186 -33.82 -24.70 11.18
C SER A 186 -33.83 -25.89 10.22
N LEU A 187 -33.00 -25.81 9.18
CA LEU A 187 -32.82 -26.84 8.14
C LEU A 187 -32.48 -28.25 8.68
N GLU A 188 -31.95 -28.37 9.90
CA GLU A 188 -31.75 -29.67 10.56
C GLU A 188 -33.07 -30.46 10.78
N ASP A 189 -34.21 -29.80 11.01
CA ASP A 189 -35.51 -30.49 11.21
C ASP A 189 -36.02 -31.14 9.91
N PHE A 190 -35.57 -30.68 8.75
CA PHE A 190 -35.90 -31.29 7.46
C PHE A 190 -35.06 -32.54 7.16
N LEU A 191 -33.88 -32.66 7.78
CA LEU A 191 -32.95 -33.78 7.55
C LEU A 191 -33.11 -34.92 8.55
N GLN A 192 -33.88 -34.73 9.62
CA GLN A 192 -34.15 -35.75 10.64
C GLN A 192 -35.39 -36.62 10.35
N LYS A 193 -36.08 -36.39 9.23
CA LYS A 193 -37.14 -37.29 8.74
C LYS A 193 -36.61 -38.16 7.60
N ASN A 194 -35.89 -39.21 8.00
CA ASN A 194 -35.84 -40.51 7.33
C ASN A 194 -35.87 -41.58 8.41
#